data_AF-A0A382QNA3-F1
#
_entry.id   AF-A0A382QNA3-F1
#
_cell.length_a   1.000
_cell.length_b   1.000
_cell.length_c   1.000
_cell.angle_alpha   90.00
_cell.angle_beta   90.00
_cell.angle_gamma   90.00
#
_symmetry.space_group_name_H-M   'P 1'
#
loop_
_entity.id
_entity.type
_entity.pdbx_description
1 polymer ?
#
loop_
_entity_poly.entity_id
_entity_poly.type
_entity_poly.pdbx_seq_one_letter_code
_entity_poly.pdbx_strand_id
1 'polypeptide(L)'
;AAGNNSLRGVIDDFAVFASALDEDQILALSEGDRSILPAAPTHPILVSARAGGLPGMGSYYVQTVGAVPGPWAFRDGVWVSDGSVSGCGGPYHDFLTSPDYIVTAAGEVSVSVDHRHAFEGAMWDAGQLWISVNGGAYADVGKDAFSANGYTNVAIVGNGIAKGENGFGNTSAGYADGSNITTTANLGSFAAGDAISVRFVALYDDCATGVKPNWVVSGVSSDQMVMSSVAGTANLEVVLIKRADALSGEKLSVNGTDVATSVDTDGSTITITGTATDLMPGTATATVTFNGISSSWTFNVPERAIDHGDGTITYNGHVAWEWWDGIGGA
;
A
#
# COMPACT_ATOMS: atom_id res chain seq x y z
N ALA A 1 23.03 2.25 -30.25
CA ALA A 1 21.71 2.84 -29.98
C ALA A 1 21.09 2.07 -28.83
N ALA A 2 20.80 2.74 -27.72
CA ALA A 2 20.32 2.13 -26.49
C ALA A 2 18.86 1.69 -26.65
N GLY A 3 18.59 0.39 -26.49
CA GLY A 3 17.24 -0.15 -26.48
C GLY A 3 16.68 -0.15 -25.06
N ASN A 4 16.10 0.97 -24.64
CA ASN A 4 15.22 1.02 -23.47
C ASN A 4 13.79 0.71 -23.91
N ASN A 5 13.42 -0.57 -23.94
CA ASN A 5 12.02 -0.96 -24.04
C ASN A 5 11.59 -1.57 -22.70
N SER A 6 11.24 -0.72 -21.74
CA SER A 6 10.35 -1.13 -20.66
C SER A 6 8.93 -0.89 -21.17
N LEU A 7 8.29 -1.92 -21.72
CA LEU A 7 6.84 -1.91 -21.91
C LEU A 7 6.20 -2.04 -20.52
N ARG A 8 6.02 -0.92 -19.82
CA ARG A 8 5.02 -0.83 -18.75
C ARG A 8 3.65 -0.73 -19.43
N GLY A 9 3.16 -1.88 -19.91
CA GLY A 9 1.82 -2.00 -20.46
C GLY A 9 0.86 -2.44 -19.37
N VAL A 10 -0.25 -1.73 -19.21
CA VAL A 10 -1.43 -2.31 -18.57
C VAL A 10 -2.02 -3.31 -19.57
N ILE A 11 -2.19 -4.56 -19.18
CA ILE A 11 -2.94 -5.53 -19.98
C ILE A 11 -4.41 -5.15 -19.84
N ASP A 12 -4.97 -4.57 -20.89
CA ASP A 12 -6.34 -4.02 -20.92
C ASP A 12 -7.39 -5.11 -21.19
N ASP A 13 -7.09 -6.09 -22.06
CA ASP A 13 -8.05 -7.11 -22.48
C ASP A 13 -7.45 -8.53 -22.40
N PHE A 14 -8.17 -9.46 -21.75
CA PHE A 14 -7.86 -10.89 -21.71
C PHE A 14 -9.05 -11.70 -22.27
N ALA A 15 -8.81 -12.52 -23.29
CA ALA A 15 -9.83 -13.37 -23.87
C ALA A 15 -9.73 -14.79 -23.30
N VAL A 16 -10.78 -15.24 -22.61
CA VAL A 16 -10.92 -16.63 -22.17
C VAL A 16 -11.89 -17.34 -23.10
N PHE A 17 -11.43 -18.42 -23.72
CA PHE A 17 -12.27 -19.26 -24.56
C PHE A 17 -12.86 -20.41 -23.72
N ALA A 18 -14.15 -20.67 -23.90
CA ALA A 18 -14.83 -21.78 -23.22
C ALA A 18 -14.41 -23.17 -23.75
N SER A 19 -13.58 -23.21 -24.80
CA SER A 19 -13.05 -24.42 -25.42
C SER A 19 -11.65 -24.16 -25.97
N ALA A 20 -10.93 -25.24 -26.28
CA ALA A 20 -9.70 -25.14 -27.07
C ALA A 20 -10.01 -24.52 -28.44
N LEU A 21 -9.10 -23.68 -28.91
CA LEU A 21 -9.11 -23.18 -30.28
C LEU A 21 -8.67 -24.28 -31.24
N ASP A 22 -9.26 -24.32 -32.43
CA ASP A 22 -8.77 -25.17 -33.51
C ASP A 22 -7.52 -24.55 -34.19
N GLU A 23 -6.88 -25.32 -35.07
CA GLU A 23 -5.64 -24.92 -35.74
C GLU A 23 -5.84 -23.69 -36.65
N ASP A 24 -7.00 -23.60 -37.30
CA ASP A 24 -7.36 -22.47 -38.17
C ASP A 24 -7.56 -21.19 -37.34
N GLN A 25 -8.19 -21.29 -36.18
CA GLN A 25 -8.38 -20.17 -35.24
C GLN A 25 -7.06 -19.70 -34.62
N ILE A 26 -6.17 -20.62 -34.27
CA ILE A 26 -4.82 -20.29 -33.78
C ILE A 26 -4.04 -19.60 -34.89
N LEU A 27 -4.09 -20.11 -36.11
CA LEU A 27 -3.43 -19.51 -37.27
C LEU A 27 -3.97 -18.11 -37.55
N ALA A 28 -5.29 -17.93 -37.55
CA ALA A 28 -5.94 -16.63 -37.72
C ALA A 28 -5.48 -15.61 -36.67
N LEU A 29 -5.42 -15.99 -35.38
CA LEU A 29 -4.90 -15.12 -34.32
C LEU A 29 -3.42 -14.76 -34.52
N SER A 30 -2.63 -15.71 -35.02
CA SER A 30 -1.20 -15.51 -35.29
C SER A 30 -0.96 -14.57 -36.48
N GLU A 31 -1.86 -14.58 -37.47
CA GLU A 31 -1.86 -13.68 -38.63
C GLU A 31 -2.47 -12.30 -38.32
N GLY A 32 -2.97 -12.12 -37.09
CA GLY A 32 -3.49 -10.85 -36.59
C GLY A 32 -5.00 -10.67 -36.76
N ASP A 33 -5.74 -11.72 -37.16
CA ASP A 33 -7.19 -11.69 -37.10
C ASP A 33 -7.65 -11.65 -35.64
N ARG A 34 -8.43 -10.63 -35.30
CA ARG A 34 -9.01 -10.43 -33.97
C ARG A 34 -10.52 -10.64 -33.96
N SER A 35 -11.12 -11.00 -35.10
CA SER A 35 -12.58 -11.18 -35.24
C SER A 35 -13.13 -12.32 -34.38
N ILE A 36 -12.28 -13.28 -34.01
CA ILE A 36 -12.65 -14.41 -33.15
C ILE A 36 -12.52 -14.09 -31.65
N LEU A 37 -11.95 -12.93 -31.29
CA LEU A 37 -11.93 -12.50 -29.89
C LEU A 37 -13.33 -12.08 -29.45
N PRO A 38 -13.71 -12.34 -28.19
CA PRO A 38 -14.87 -11.69 -27.61
C PRO A 38 -14.78 -10.18 -27.78
N ALA A 39 -15.91 -9.52 -28.06
CA ALA A 39 -15.94 -8.07 -28.13
C ALA A 39 -15.47 -7.49 -26.79
N ALA A 40 -14.52 -6.56 -26.85
CA ALA A 40 -14.04 -5.90 -25.65
C ALA A 40 -15.20 -5.15 -24.96
N PRO A 41 -15.26 -5.16 -23.62
CA PRO A 41 -16.28 -4.43 -22.89
C PRO A 41 -16.22 -2.94 -23.26
N THR A 42 -17.39 -2.37 -23.56
CA THR A 42 -17.51 -0.96 -23.92
C THR A 42 -17.60 -0.06 -22.70
N HIS A 43 -17.95 -0.60 -21.54
CA HIS A 43 -18.08 0.13 -20.27
C HIS A 43 -16.73 0.33 -19.58
N PRO A 44 -16.61 1.34 -18.69
CA PRO A 44 -15.40 1.53 -17.89
C PRO A 44 -15.02 0.27 -17.11
N ILE A 45 -13.72 0.01 -16.95
CA ILE A 45 -13.21 -1.15 -16.21
C ILE A 45 -12.55 -0.72 -14.91
N LEU A 46 -12.76 -1.48 -13.82
CA LEU A 46 -12.09 -1.24 -12.55
C LEU A 46 -10.62 -1.66 -12.64
N VAL A 47 -9.72 -0.70 -12.37
CA VAL A 47 -8.27 -0.95 -12.33
C VAL A 47 -7.81 -1.18 -10.89
N SER A 48 -8.24 -0.29 -9.98
CA SER A 48 -7.86 -0.38 -8.59
C SER A 48 -8.91 0.29 -7.70
N ALA A 49 -9.01 -0.20 -6.47
CA ALA A 49 -9.80 0.40 -5.40
C ALA A 49 -9.00 0.32 -4.11
N ARG A 50 -9.00 1.40 -3.32
CA ARG A 50 -8.22 1.51 -2.08
C ARG A 50 -8.93 2.34 -1.02
N ALA A 51 -8.56 2.10 0.22
CA ALA A 51 -8.86 2.94 1.37
C ALA A 51 -7.53 3.41 1.99
N GLY A 52 -7.42 4.70 2.28
CA GLY A 52 -6.30 5.37 2.92
C GLY A 52 -6.79 6.36 3.98
N GLY A 53 -5.88 7.07 4.65
CA GLY A 53 -6.25 8.00 5.70
C GLY A 53 -6.96 7.30 6.87
N LEU A 54 -6.46 6.14 7.30
CA LEU A 54 -6.78 5.53 8.59
C LEU A 54 -5.57 5.75 9.52
N PRO A 55 -5.74 5.95 10.84
CA PRO A 55 -4.58 6.16 11.72
C PRO A 55 -3.82 4.84 11.99
N GLY A 56 -2.49 4.88 11.98
CA GLY A 56 -1.66 3.73 12.36
C GLY A 56 -1.47 2.66 11.28
N MET A 57 -0.73 1.59 11.60
CA MET A 57 -0.16 0.66 10.60
C MET A 57 -1.20 0.02 9.67
N GLY A 58 -2.43 -0.24 10.11
CA GLY A 58 -3.47 -0.88 9.29
C GLY A 58 -3.91 -0.08 8.06
N SER A 59 -3.52 1.19 7.96
CA SER A 59 -3.84 2.08 6.84
C SER A 59 -2.89 1.97 5.66
N TYR A 60 -1.77 1.29 5.83
CA TYR A 60 -0.80 1.09 4.76
C TYR A 60 -1.40 0.16 3.71
N TYR A 61 -0.95 0.26 2.48
CA TYR A 61 -1.46 -0.56 1.39
C TYR A 61 -0.32 -1.19 0.61
N VAL A 62 -0.63 -2.33 0.00
CA VAL A 62 0.32 -3.13 -0.75
C VAL A 62 0.13 -2.88 -2.24
N GLN A 63 1.24 -2.69 -2.95
CA GLN A 63 1.27 -2.70 -4.40
C GLN A 63 2.19 -3.83 -4.85
N THR A 64 1.59 -4.98 -5.17
CA THR A 64 2.32 -6.13 -5.68
C THR A 64 2.44 -6.07 -7.20
N VAL A 65 3.67 -6.17 -7.70
CA VAL A 65 3.95 -6.19 -9.15
C VAL A 65 4.27 -7.62 -9.56
N GLY A 66 3.30 -8.27 -10.21
CA GLY A 66 3.41 -9.67 -10.64
C GLY A 66 3.11 -10.67 -9.52
N ALA A 67 3.40 -11.94 -9.78
CA ALA A 67 3.17 -13.03 -8.82
C ALA A 67 4.32 -13.10 -7.81
N VAL A 68 4.25 -12.29 -6.74
CA VAL A 68 5.20 -12.35 -5.63
C VAL A 68 4.77 -13.48 -4.67
N PRO A 69 5.65 -14.44 -4.33
CA PRO A 69 5.27 -15.59 -3.49
C PRO A 69 4.90 -15.26 -2.03
N GLY A 70 5.46 -14.18 -1.48
CA GLY A 70 5.23 -13.74 -0.09
C GLY A 70 5.00 -12.24 0.00
N PRO A 71 3.91 -11.73 -0.59
CA PRO A 71 3.62 -10.30 -0.57
C PRO A 71 3.38 -9.82 0.86
N TRP A 72 3.47 -8.51 1.08
CA TRP A 72 3.15 -7.89 2.34
C TRP A 72 1.73 -8.27 2.80
N ALA A 73 1.61 -8.68 4.06
CA ALA A 73 0.34 -9.02 4.68
C ALA A 73 0.24 -8.39 6.06
N PHE A 74 -0.92 -7.81 6.37
CA PHE A 74 -1.19 -7.28 7.70
C PHE A 74 -1.73 -8.41 8.60
N ARG A 75 -0.99 -8.74 9.66
CA ARG A 75 -1.32 -9.82 10.60
C ARG A 75 -0.96 -9.36 12.01
N ASP A 76 -1.85 -9.57 12.97
CA ASP A 76 -1.61 -9.28 14.40
C ASP A 76 -1.08 -7.86 14.67
N GLY A 77 -1.62 -6.86 13.94
CA GLY A 77 -1.25 -5.45 14.12
C GLY A 77 0.05 -5.02 13.43
N VAL A 78 0.74 -5.92 12.72
CA VAL A 78 1.99 -5.63 12.02
C VAL A 78 1.93 -6.02 10.55
N TRP A 79 2.77 -5.39 9.73
CA TRP A 79 2.98 -5.81 8.34
C TRP A 79 4.10 -6.81 8.26
N VAL A 80 3.88 -7.89 7.53
CA VAL A 80 4.81 -9.00 7.37
C VAL A 80 5.03 -9.28 5.90
N SER A 81 6.28 -9.32 5.47
CA SER A 81 6.69 -9.92 4.20
C SER A 81 7.44 -11.22 4.49
N ASP A 82 6.85 -12.33 4.03
CA ASP A 82 7.41 -13.67 4.20
C ASP A 82 8.58 -13.95 3.24
N GLY A 83 8.91 -13.03 2.34
CA GLY A 83 10.03 -13.16 1.42
C GLY A 83 9.77 -14.00 0.17
N SER A 84 10.84 -14.24 -0.59
CA SER A 84 10.83 -15.11 -1.77
C SER A 84 10.68 -16.60 -1.41
N VAL A 85 10.80 -17.44 -2.43
CA VAL A 85 10.85 -18.90 -2.31
C VAL A 85 12.15 -19.42 -2.89
N SER A 86 12.62 -20.55 -2.37
CA SER A 86 13.73 -21.27 -2.99
C SER A 86 13.35 -21.74 -4.39
N GLY A 87 14.29 -21.70 -5.34
CA GLY A 87 14.11 -22.32 -6.66
C GLY A 87 14.33 -21.42 -7.87
N CYS A 88 15.01 -20.28 -7.71
CA CYS A 88 15.44 -19.42 -8.82
C CYS A 88 14.26 -18.85 -9.65
N GLY A 89 13.16 -18.48 -8.98
CA GLY A 89 11.95 -17.96 -9.63
C GLY A 89 11.87 -16.43 -9.69
N GLY A 90 12.72 -15.73 -8.94
CA GLY A 90 12.78 -14.26 -8.88
C GLY A 90 13.47 -13.63 -10.09
N PRO A 91 13.88 -12.35 -10.00
CA PRO A 91 13.78 -11.49 -8.81
C PRO A 91 12.36 -10.99 -8.56
N TYR A 92 12.04 -10.75 -7.29
CA TYR A 92 10.74 -10.24 -6.84
C TYR A 92 10.89 -8.91 -6.11
N HIS A 93 9.85 -8.08 -6.16
CA HIS A 93 9.74 -6.92 -5.30
C HIS A 93 8.29 -6.66 -4.94
N ASP A 94 8.08 -6.09 -3.76
CA ASP A 94 6.76 -5.71 -3.29
C ASP A 94 6.82 -4.42 -2.49
N PHE A 95 5.75 -3.64 -2.54
CA PHE A 95 5.71 -2.29 -2.00
C PHE A 95 4.66 -2.21 -0.90
N LEU A 96 5.06 -1.80 0.30
CA LEU A 96 4.15 -1.41 1.38
C LEU A 96 4.19 0.11 1.52
N THR A 97 3.09 0.79 1.24
CA THR A 97 3.03 2.24 1.14
C THR A 97 2.12 2.83 2.21
N SER A 98 2.55 3.93 2.83
CA SER A 98 1.73 4.65 3.79
C SER A 98 0.66 5.49 3.10
N PRO A 99 -0.39 5.91 3.82
CA PRO A 99 -1.14 7.10 3.44
C PRO A 99 -0.25 8.35 3.41
N ASP A 100 -0.81 9.46 2.94
CA ASP A 100 -0.20 10.76 3.08
C ASP A 100 -0.27 11.25 4.53
N TYR A 101 0.87 11.71 5.01
CA TYR A 101 0.99 12.48 6.24
C TYR A 101 1.23 13.94 5.89
N ILE A 102 0.54 14.84 6.60
CA ILE A 102 0.69 16.27 6.43
C ILE A 102 1.77 16.78 7.36
N VAL A 103 2.71 17.54 6.80
CA VAL A 103 3.74 18.26 7.55
C VAL A 103 3.07 19.39 8.34
N THR A 104 3.17 19.34 9.66
CA THR A 104 2.46 20.27 10.56
C THR A 104 3.14 21.64 10.67
N ALA A 105 4.45 21.70 10.47
CA ALA A 105 5.25 22.92 10.53
C ALA A 105 6.40 22.83 9.53
N ALA A 106 6.79 23.96 8.93
CA ALA A 106 7.92 23.99 8.01
C ALA A 106 9.23 23.65 8.74
N GLY A 107 10.05 22.79 8.15
CA GLY A 107 11.32 22.37 8.74
C GLY A 107 11.74 20.95 8.34
N GLU A 108 12.80 20.48 8.99
CA GLU A 108 13.35 19.14 8.82
C GLU A 108 12.43 18.08 9.43
N VAL A 109 11.98 17.13 8.61
CA VAL A 109 11.11 16.04 9.01
C VAL A 109 11.94 14.76 9.18
N SER A 110 11.82 14.13 10.35
CA SER A 110 12.40 12.81 10.61
C SER A 110 11.30 11.75 10.73
N VAL A 111 11.59 10.53 10.29
CA VAL A 111 10.75 9.35 10.48
C VAL A 111 11.49 8.31 11.32
N SER A 112 10.77 7.69 12.25
CA SER A 112 11.21 6.51 12.98
C SER A 112 10.37 5.31 12.57
N VAL A 113 11.03 4.16 12.40
CA VAL A 113 10.41 2.91 11.97
C VAL A 113 10.81 1.80 12.93
N ASP A 114 9.83 1.17 13.55
CA ASP A 114 10.02 -0.04 14.36
C ASP A 114 9.81 -1.27 13.49
N HIS A 115 10.89 -1.99 13.22
CA HIS A 115 10.89 -3.14 12.31
C HIS A 115 11.94 -4.18 12.71
N ARG A 116 11.84 -5.37 12.14
CA ARG A 116 12.93 -6.36 12.15
C ARG A 116 13.00 -7.03 10.80
N HIS A 117 14.20 -7.45 10.41
CA HIS A 117 14.41 -8.10 9.13
C HIS A 117 15.44 -9.21 9.23
N ALA A 118 15.29 -10.19 8.35
CA ALA A 118 16.22 -11.29 8.13
C ALA A 118 16.27 -11.60 6.64
N PHE A 119 16.91 -10.69 5.89
CA PHE A 119 17.18 -10.88 4.46
C PHE A 119 18.28 -11.91 4.25
N GLU A 120 18.33 -12.51 3.05
CA GLU A 120 19.50 -13.28 2.62
C GLU A 120 20.79 -12.48 2.85
N GLY A 121 21.80 -13.17 3.38
CA GLY A 121 23.06 -12.53 3.77
C GLY A 121 23.81 -11.94 2.57
N ALA A 122 24.82 -11.11 2.86
CA ALA A 122 25.69 -10.52 1.84
C ALA A 122 24.98 -9.64 0.79
N MET A 123 23.79 -9.11 1.11
CA MET A 123 23.01 -8.21 0.27
C MET A 123 22.51 -8.83 -1.04
N TRP A 124 22.24 -10.14 -1.04
CA TRP A 124 21.46 -10.77 -2.13
C TRP A 124 20.01 -10.30 -2.06
N ASP A 125 19.38 -10.40 -0.89
CA ASP A 125 18.09 -9.75 -0.60
C ASP A 125 18.29 -8.46 0.20
N ALA A 126 17.34 -7.54 0.06
CA ALA A 126 17.38 -6.28 0.79
C ALA A 126 15.98 -5.66 1.02
N GLY A 127 15.96 -4.60 1.83
CA GLY A 127 14.84 -3.68 1.94
C GLY A 127 15.29 -2.24 1.69
N GLN A 128 14.41 -1.39 1.17
CA GLN A 128 14.61 0.06 1.08
C GLN A 128 13.41 0.84 1.66
N LEU A 129 13.68 2.07 2.09
CA LEU A 129 12.70 3.08 2.46
C LEU A 129 12.69 4.18 1.38
N TRP A 130 11.56 4.36 0.72
CA TRP A 130 11.36 5.39 -0.29
C TRP A 130 10.38 6.45 0.20
N ILE A 131 10.45 7.64 -0.38
CA ILE A 131 9.59 8.78 -0.08
C ILE A 131 8.94 9.34 -1.35
N SER A 132 7.68 9.78 -1.21
CA SER A 132 6.97 10.63 -2.16
C SER A 132 6.51 11.91 -1.45
N VAL A 133 6.57 13.02 -2.18
CA VAL A 133 6.16 14.35 -1.70
C VAL A 133 5.12 14.90 -2.67
N ASN A 134 3.97 15.32 -2.15
CA ASN A 134 2.86 15.91 -2.88
C ASN A 134 2.42 15.07 -4.10
N GLY A 135 2.38 13.74 -3.93
CA GLY A 135 2.00 12.80 -4.99
C GLY A 135 3.07 12.58 -6.08
N GLY A 136 4.29 13.06 -5.87
CA GLY A 136 5.42 12.86 -6.78
C GLY A 136 5.87 11.40 -6.89
N ALA A 137 6.81 11.13 -7.81
CA ALA A 137 7.42 9.81 -7.93
C ALA A 137 8.16 9.44 -6.63
N TYR A 138 8.09 8.15 -6.26
CA TYR A 138 8.86 7.65 -5.13
C TYR A 138 10.35 7.59 -5.47
N ALA A 139 11.19 7.99 -4.52
CA ALA A 139 12.63 7.88 -4.58
C ALA A 139 13.19 7.30 -3.28
N ASP A 140 14.32 6.59 -3.36
CA ASP A 140 15.07 6.15 -2.18
C ASP A 140 15.49 7.35 -1.32
N VAL A 141 15.31 7.24 0.00
CA VAL A 141 15.78 8.28 0.95
C VAL A 141 17.30 8.34 1.02
N GLY A 142 17.97 7.23 0.63
CA GLY A 142 19.42 7.14 0.56
C GLY A 142 20.07 6.81 1.91
N LYS A 143 21.23 6.14 1.86
CA LYS A 143 21.93 5.66 3.08
C LYS A 143 22.32 6.77 4.06
N ASP A 144 22.56 7.98 3.56
CA ASP A 144 23.05 9.11 4.37
C ASP A 144 21.91 9.83 5.12
N ALA A 145 20.66 9.47 4.84
CA ALA A 145 19.50 9.95 5.60
C ALA A 145 19.43 9.35 7.01
N PHE A 146 20.04 8.19 7.24
CA PHE A 146 19.85 7.43 8.48
C PHE A 146 20.82 7.87 9.58
N SER A 147 20.27 8.18 10.76
CA SER A 147 21.04 8.44 11.98
C SER A 147 21.14 7.23 12.89
N ALA A 148 20.27 6.22 12.71
CA ALA A 148 20.29 4.97 13.46
C ALA A 148 19.75 3.80 12.63
N ASN A 149 20.40 2.63 12.75
CA ASN A 149 19.97 1.33 12.21
C ASN A 149 19.57 1.32 10.71
N GLY A 150 20.14 2.22 9.93
CA GLY A 150 19.87 2.37 8.50
C GLY A 150 20.49 1.30 7.60
N TYR A 151 20.63 1.65 6.33
CA TYR A 151 21.21 0.78 5.31
C TYR A 151 22.63 0.33 5.63
N THR A 152 23.01 -0.82 5.06
CA THR A 152 24.40 -1.27 5.10
C THR A 152 25.26 -0.46 4.12
N ASN A 153 26.57 -0.40 4.38
CA ASN A 153 27.54 0.21 3.47
C ASN A 153 27.92 -0.69 2.28
N VAL A 154 27.31 -1.87 2.16
CA VAL A 154 27.52 -2.81 1.06
C VAL A 154 26.39 -2.63 0.07
N ALA A 155 26.73 -2.55 -1.21
CA ALA A 155 25.74 -2.43 -2.26
C ALA A 155 24.93 -3.73 -2.41
N ILE A 156 23.67 -3.60 -2.81
CA ILE A 156 22.79 -4.72 -3.15
C ILE A 156 23.38 -5.45 -4.36
N VAL A 157 23.65 -6.74 -4.18
CA VAL A 157 24.29 -7.61 -5.18
C VAL A 157 23.25 -8.42 -5.95
N GLY A 158 22.16 -8.79 -5.29
CA GLY A 158 21.07 -9.55 -5.90
C GLY A 158 20.45 -8.83 -7.09
N ASN A 159 19.89 -9.61 -8.01
CA ASN A 159 19.19 -9.05 -9.15
C ASN A 159 17.88 -8.40 -8.68
N GLY A 160 17.49 -7.31 -9.32
CA GLY A 160 16.28 -6.59 -8.96
C GLY A 160 16.34 -5.11 -9.32
N ILE A 161 15.31 -4.38 -8.92
CA ILE A 161 15.11 -2.97 -9.29
C ILE A 161 16.10 -2.01 -8.62
N ALA A 162 16.75 -2.43 -7.53
CA ALA A 162 17.68 -1.62 -6.74
C ALA A 162 19.11 -2.19 -6.72
N LYS A 163 19.46 -3.06 -7.68
CA LYS A 163 20.80 -3.65 -7.77
C LYS A 163 21.86 -2.55 -7.89
N GLY A 164 22.89 -2.62 -7.06
CA GLY A 164 23.97 -1.64 -7.00
C GLY A 164 23.72 -0.45 -6.09
N GLU A 165 22.51 -0.32 -5.52
CA GLU A 165 22.18 0.69 -4.51
C GLU A 165 22.45 0.18 -3.09
N ASN A 166 22.11 0.96 -2.07
CA ASN A 166 22.18 0.54 -0.67
C ASN A 166 20.79 0.18 -0.14
N GLY A 167 20.75 -0.68 0.88
CA GLY A 167 19.51 -1.08 1.53
C GLY A 167 19.74 -1.67 2.92
N PHE A 168 18.66 -1.90 3.64
CA PHE A 168 18.62 -2.82 4.77
C PHE A 168 18.99 -4.22 4.27
N GLY A 169 19.84 -4.93 4.98
CA GLY A 169 20.24 -6.27 4.60
C GLY A 169 20.69 -7.09 5.80
N ASN A 170 20.92 -8.37 5.59
CA ASN A 170 21.20 -9.34 6.65
C ASN A 170 20.08 -9.39 7.71
N THR A 171 20.40 -10.03 8.84
CA THR A 171 19.51 -10.14 10.01
C THR A 171 19.73 -8.98 10.97
N SER A 172 18.65 -8.29 11.34
CA SER A 172 18.66 -7.22 12.34
C SER A 172 18.94 -7.77 13.74
N ALA A 173 19.48 -6.92 14.62
CA ALA A 173 19.71 -7.28 16.02
C ALA A 173 18.39 -7.72 16.70
N GLY A 174 18.44 -8.77 17.51
CA GLY A 174 17.27 -9.27 18.27
C GLY A 174 16.19 -9.99 17.45
N TYR A 175 16.41 -10.21 16.15
CA TYR A 175 15.42 -10.83 15.27
C TYR A 175 14.96 -12.21 15.76
N ALA A 176 15.89 -13.07 16.23
CA ALA A 176 15.58 -14.41 16.70
C ALA A 176 14.67 -14.43 17.94
N ASP A 177 14.72 -13.38 18.74
CA ASP A 177 13.89 -13.20 19.94
C ASP A 177 12.57 -12.46 19.61
N GLY A 178 12.32 -12.18 18.33
CA GLY A 178 11.15 -11.43 17.86
C GLY A 178 11.21 -9.92 18.11
N SER A 179 12.36 -9.40 18.56
CA SER A 179 12.53 -7.98 18.88
C SER A 179 12.67 -7.13 17.63
N ASN A 180 12.15 -5.90 17.70
CA ASN A 180 12.33 -4.90 16.65
C ASN A 180 13.51 -3.98 16.97
N ILE A 181 14.17 -3.52 15.92
CA ILE A 181 15.04 -2.36 15.93
C ILE A 181 14.22 -1.11 15.57
N THR A 182 14.69 0.05 16.01
CA THR A 182 14.14 1.34 15.58
C THR A 182 15.14 2.00 14.63
N THR A 183 14.72 2.21 13.39
CA THR A 183 15.47 2.98 12.39
C THR A 183 15.01 4.42 12.42
N THR A 184 15.95 5.37 12.40
CA THR A 184 15.63 6.80 12.30
C THR A 184 16.26 7.39 11.04
N ALA A 185 15.45 8.06 10.23
CA ALA A 185 15.87 8.70 8.99
C ALA A 185 15.39 10.15 8.91
N ASN A 186 16.24 11.03 8.40
CA ASN A 186 15.87 12.38 8.02
C ASN A 186 15.36 12.39 6.57
N LEU A 187 14.12 12.82 6.38
CA LEU A 187 13.46 12.87 5.07
C LEU A 187 13.76 14.17 4.29
N GLY A 188 14.34 15.17 4.96
CA GLY A 188 14.65 16.49 4.43
C GLY A 188 13.78 17.61 5.01
N SER A 189 13.94 18.81 4.46
CA SER A 189 13.15 19.99 4.82
C SER A 189 11.91 20.15 3.95
N PHE A 190 10.76 20.41 4.58
CA PHE A 190 9.46 20.57 3.93
C PHE A 190 8.72 21.81 4.41
N ALA A 191 7.71 22.25 3.65
CA ALA A 191 6.80 23.30 4.06
C ALA A 191 5.63 22.72 4.87
N ALA A 192 5.04 23.54 5.76
CA ALA A 192 3.80 23.17 6.41
C ALA A 192 2.70 22.96 5.35
N GLY A 193 1.97 21.85 5.45
CA GLY A 193 0.95 21.46 4.48
C GLY A 193 1.43 20.53 3.36
N ASP A 194 2.74 20.29 3.21
CA ASP A 194 3.24 19.27 2.30
C ASP A 194 2.72 17.88 2.72
N ALA A 195 2.32 17.08 1.72
CA ALA A 195 1.91 15.70 1.90
C ALA A 195 3.10 14.78 1.64
N ILE A 196 3.45 13.95 2.63
CA ILE A 196 4.55 12.98 2.55
C ILE A 196 3.98 11.57 2.67
N SER A 197 4.40 10.67 1.78
CA SER A 197 4.17 9.25 1.91
C SER A 197 5.49 8.47 1.90
N VAL A 198 5.59 7.46 2.75
CA VAL A 198 6.74 6.55 2.82
C VAL A 198 6.37 5.18 2.29
N ARG A 199 7.34 4.52 1.66
CA ARG A 199 7.17 3.20 1.05
C ARG A 199 8.31 2.28 1.44
N PHE A 200 7.97 1.13 2.00
CA PHE A 200 8.88 0.04 2.25
C PHE A 200 8.94 -0.86 1.01
N VAL A 201 10.14 -1.04 0.48
CA VAL A 201 10.39 -1.80 -0.74
C VAL A 201 11.11 -3.08 -0.37
N ALA A 202 10.40 -4.20 -0.41
CA ALA A 202 10.98 -5.52 -0.21
C ALA A 202 11.62 -5.97 -1.53
N LEU A 203 12.90 -6.37 -1.49
CA LEU A 203 13.71 -6.70 -2.66
C LEU A 203 14.27 -8.11 -2.49
N TYR A 204 13.81 -9.03 -3.32
CA TYR A 204 14.24 -10.42 -3.26
C TYR A 204 14.87 -10.87 -4.57
N ASP A 205 16.01 -11.54 -4.46
CA ASP A 205 16.75 -12.05 -5.60
C ASP A 205 16.10 -13.32 -6.19
N ASP A 206 16.82 -13.97 -7.10
CA ASP A 206 16.36 -15.10 -7.85
C ASP A 206 16.11 -16.35 -6.99
N CYS A 207 17.06 -16.74 -6.13
CA CYS A 207 17.28 -18.16 -5.82
C CYS A 207 17.12 -18.56 -4.36
N ALA A 208 17.58 -17.72 -3.44
CA ALA A 208 17.59 -18.02 -2.02
C ALA A 208 16.76 -16.99 -1.25
N THR A 209 16.63 -17.22 0.05
CA THR A 209 15.82 -16.38 0.92
C THR A 209 16.41 -16.39 2.31
N GLY A 210 16.27 -15.28 3.03
CA GLY A 210 16.61 -15.22 4.44
C GLY A 210 15.60 -15.98 5.33
N VAL A 211 15.72 -15.78 6.65
CA VAL A 211 14.80 -16.41 7.62
C VAL A 211 13.43 -15.76 7.52
N LYS A 212 12.37 -16.56 7.48
CA LYS A 212 10.99 -16.04 7.44
C LYS A 212 10.49 -15.67 8.85
N PRO A 213 9.69 -14.60 8.99
CA PRO A 213 9.41 -13.60 7.96
C PRO A 213 10.62 -12.70 7.64
N ASN A 214 10.94 -12.50 6.36
CA ASN A 214 12.11 -11.69 5.99
C ASN A 214 12.02 -10.24 6.46
N TRP A 215 10.82 -9.67 6.54
CA TRP A 215 10.64 -8.33 7.07
C TRP A 215 9.31 -8.18 7.81
N VAL A 216 9.37 -7.59 9.00
CA VAL A 216 8.21 -7.16 9.76
C VAL A 216 8.32 -5.68 10.07
N VAL A 217 7.29 -4.89 9.76
CA VAL A 217 7.16 -3.47 10.13
C VAL A 217 6.00 -3.34 11.11
N SER A 218 6.28 -2.78 12.28
CA SER A 218 5.36 -2.73 13.41
C SER A 218 4.94 -1.32 13.81
N GLY A 219 5.74 -0.31 13.45
CA GLY A 219 5.47 1.07 13.80
C GLY A 219 6.17 2.02 12.86
N VAL A 220 5.50 3.13 12.56
CA VAL A 220 6.07 4.28 11.87
C VAL A 220 5.59 5.51 12.62
N SER A 221 6.53 6.40 12.97
CA SER A 221 6.24 7.61 13.73
C SER A 221 7.10 8.78 13.26
N SER A 222 6.62 9.98 13.54
CA SER A 222 7.32 11.24 13.30
C SER A 222 6.72 12.31 14.20
N ASP A 223 7.55 13.21 14.71
CA ASP A 223 7.08 14.33 15.53
C ASP A 223 6.47 15.47 14.69
N GLN A 224 6.62 15.43 13.37
CA GLN A 224 6.18 16.50 12.46
C GLN A 224 5.17 16.05 11.40
N MET A 225 5.03 14.74 11.21
CA MET A 225 4.07 14.16 10.27
C MET A 225 2.83 13.74 11.05
N VAL A 226 1.70 14.38 10.78
CA VAL A 226 0.41 13.94 11.29
C VAL A 226 -0.34 13.29 10.15
N MET A 227 -0.88 12.10 10.38
CA MET A 227 -1.74 11.46 9.40
C MET A 227 -2.82 12.45 8.98
N SER A 228 -3.10 12.58 7.68
CA SER A 228 -4.19 13.43 7.17
C SER A 228 -5.59 12.95 7.58
N SER A 229 -5.69 11.98 8.51
CA SER A 229 -6.90 11.28 8.87
C SER A 229 -7.48 11.73 10.19
N VAL A 230 -8.79 11.89 10.20
CA VAL A 230 -9.57 11.98 11.42
C VAL A 230 -9.88 10.54 11.87
N ALA A 231 -9.74 10.26 13.15
CA ALA A 231 -10.01 8.92 13.67
C ALA A 231 -11.45 8.51 13.35
N GLY A 232 -11.64 7.36 12.70
CA GLY A 232 -12.96 6.95 12.19
C GLY A 232 -13.31 7.44 10.81
N THR A 233 -12.37 8.04 10.11
CA THR A 233 -12.52 8.38 8.69
C THR A 233 -11.66 7.46 7.82
N ALA A 234 -12.10 7.23 6.60
CA ALA A 234 -11.32 6.57 5.57
C ALA A 234 -11.51 7.31 4.25
N ASN A 235 -10.40 7.71 3.63
CA ASN A 235 -10.38 8.25 2.28
C ASN A 235 -10.33 7.08 1.29
N LEU A 236 -11.30 7.03 0.40
CA LEU A 236 -11.46 5.98 -0.59
C LEU A 236 -11.06 6.52 -1.95
N GLU A 237 -10.38 5.71 -2.74
CA GLU A 237 -10.07 6.01 -4.14
C GLU A 237 -10.32 4.80 -5.00
N VAL A 238 -10.97 5.02 -6.14
CA VAL A 238 -11.25 4.03 -7.16
C VAL A 238 -10.75 4.58 -8.49
N VAL A 239 -9.92 3.81 -9.18
CA VAL A 239 -9.42 4.15 -10.51
C VAL A 239 -10.07 3.22 -11.52
N LEU A 240 -10.70 3.81 -12.53
CA LEU A 240 -11.29 3.12 -13.67
C LEU A 240 -10.59 3.54 -14.96
N ILE A 241 -10.58 2.69 -15.99
CA ILE A 241 -10.29 3.12 -17.36
C ILE A 241 -11.60 3.31 -18.10
N LYS A 242 -11.82 4.53 -18.61
CA LYS A 242 -12.85 4.87 -19.58
C LYS A 242 -12.61 4.12 -20.89
N ARG A 243 -13.65 3.43 -21.36
CA ARG A 243 -13.70 2.77 -22.67
C ARG A 243 -14.60 3.59 -23.60
N ALA A 244 -15.47 2.94 -24.38
CA ALA A 244 -16.35 3.62 -25.33
C ALA A 244 -17.52 4.33 -24.64
N ASP A 245 -18.14 3.66 -23.66
CA ASP A 245 -19.27 4.18 -22.91
C ASP A 245 -18.81 5.15 -21.82
N ALA A 246 -19.64 6.14 -21.55
CA ALA A 246 -19.43 7.03 -20.41
C ALA A 246 -19.63 6.30 -19.09
N LEU A 247 -18.97 6.79 -18.05
CA LEU A 247 -19.31 6.44 -16.67
C LEU A 247 -20.73 6.92 -16.37
N SER A 248 -21.51 6.10 -15.67
CA SER A 248 -22.85 6.46 -15.24
C SER A 248 -23.26 5.70 -13.97
N GLY A 249 -24.03 6.34 -13.10
CA GLY A 249 -24.54 5.71 -11.88
C GLY A 249 -23.44 5.36 -10.87
N GLU A 250 -22.37 6.15 -10.88
CA GLU A 250 -21.26 6.04 -9.95
C GLU A 250 -21.75 6.25 -8.51
N LYS A 251 -21.39 5.30 -7.66
CA LYS A 251 -21.72 5.33 -6.26
C LYS A 251 -20.61 4.66 -5.48
N LEU A 252 -20.27 5.25 -4.35
CA LEU A 252 -19.35 4.67 -3.39
C LEU A 252 -20.09 4.51 -2.07
N SER A 253 -19.92 3.38 -1.41
CA SER A 253 -20.50 3.14 -0.09
C SER A 253 -19.52 2.38 0.81
N VAL A 254 -19.68 2.55 2.12
CA VAL A 254 -18.99 1.76 3.14
C VAL A 254 -20.01 1.16 4.08
N ASN A 255 -19.95 -0.15 4.29
CA ASN A 255 -20.91 -0.92 5.09
C ASN A 255 -22.37 -0.64 4.69
N GLY A 256 -22.60 -0.43 3.39
CA GLY A 256 -23.93 -0.10 2.84
C GLY A 256 -24.37 1.36 2.98
N THR A 257 -23.55 2.23 3.60
CA THR A 257 -23.84 3.66 3.73
C THR A 257 -23.14 4.45 2.63
N ASP A 258 -23.87 5.34 1.98
CA ASP A 258 -23.37 6.13 0.85
C ASP A 258 -22.29 7.11 1.31
N VAL A 259 -21.21 7.16 0.53
CA VAL A 259 -20.10 8.10 0.70
C VAL A 259 -20.21 9.16 -0.38
N ALA A 260 -20.11 10.43 0.00
CA ALA A 260 -20.07 11.52 -0.97
C ALA A 260 -18.82 11.37 -1.85
N THR A 261 -19.01 11.42 -3.17
CA THR A 261 -17.94 11.19 -4.13
C THR A 261 -17.58 12.45 -4.92
N SER A 262 -16.31 12.52 -5.32
CA SER A 262 -15.82 13.38 -6.39
C SER A 262 -15.29 12.49 -7.52
N VAL A 263 -15.57 12.88 -8.76
CA VAL A 263 -15.11 12.17 -9.95
C VAL A 263 -14.23 13.10 -10.76
N ASP A 264 -13.02 12.65 -11.04
CA ASP A 264 -12.09 13.31 -11.94
C ASP A 264 -11.81 12.41 -13.16
N THR A 265 -11.51 13.01 -14.30
CA THR A 265 -11.19 12.28 -15.53
C THR A 265 -10.00 12.91 -16.23
N ASP A 266 -8.90 12.18 -16.27
CA ASP A 266 -7.68 12.54 -17.00
C ASP A 266 -7.47 11.56 -18.17
N GLY A 267 -7.74 12.03 -19.39
CA GLY A 267 -7.72 11.21 -20.58
C GLY A 267 -8.68 10.02 -20.49
N SER A 268 -8.14 8.81 -20.51
CA SER A 268 -8.92 7.57 -20.32
C SER A 268 -8.99 7.12 -18.86
N THR A 269 -8.32 7.79 -17.93
CA THR A 269 -8.35 7.43 -16.51
C THR A 269 -9.46 8.20 -15.81
N ILE A 270 -10.29 7.49 -15.06
CA ILE A 270 -11.31 8.07 -14.20
C ILE A 270 -10.93 7.77 -12.76
N THR A 271 -10.94 8.78 -11.90
CA THR A 271 -10.67 8.63 -10.48
C THR A 271 -11.90 9.05 -9.69
N ILE A 272 -12.48 8.12 -8.93
CA ILE A 272 -13.57 8.38 -7.99
C ILE A 272 -12.96 8.41 -6.59
N THR A 273 -13.15 9.51 -5.87
CA THR A 273 -12.69 9.66 -4.48
C THR A 273 -13.86 9.92 -3.55
N GLY A 274 -13.74 9.58 -2.28
CA GLY A 274 -14.72 9.93 -1.26
C GLY A 274 -14.20 9.70 0.15
N THR A 275 -14.79 10.35 1.15
CA THR A 275 -14.39 10.19 2.54
C THR A 275 -15.54 9.59 3.35
N ALA A 276 -15.35 8.36 3.82
CA ALA A 276 -16.23 7.76 4.81
C ALA A 276 -15.88 8.29 6.20
N THR A 277 -16.88 8.49 7.05
CA THR A 277 -16.76 8.99 8.42
C THR A 277 -17.47 8.06 9.38
N ASP A 278 -17.30 8.28 10.69
CA ASP A 278 -17.96 7.51 11.76
C ASP A 278 -17.76 5.98 11.69
N LEU A 279 -16.63 5.55 11.14
CA LEU A 279 -16.32 4.14 10.95
C LEU A 279 -15.99 3.47 12.28
N MET A 280 -16.74 2.43 12.63
CA MET A 280 -16.42 1.57 13.77
C MET A 280 -15.09 0.83 13.54
N PRO A 281 -14.26 0.61 14.58
CA PRO A 281 -13.12 -0.29 14.51
C PRO A 281 -13.48 -1.69 14.01
N GLY A 282 -12.52 -2.34 13.36
CA GLY A 282 -12.69 -3.66 12.75
C GLY A 282 -12.73 -3.61 11.23
N THR A 283 -13.20 -4.68 10.60
CA THR A 283 -13.22 -4.77 9.13
C THR A 283 -14.43 -4.03 8.55
N ALA A 284 -14.17 -3.07 7.67
CA ALA A 284 -15.17 -2.38 6.88
C ALA A 284 -15.17 -2.88 5.43
N THR A 285 -16.34 -2.87 4.79
CA THR A 285 -16.51 -3.23 3.37
C THR A 285 -16.86 -1.99 2.57
N ALA A 286 -16.01 -1.60 1.63
CA ALA A 286 -16.33 -0.58 0.65
C ALA A 286 -16.88 -1.23 -0.62
N THR A 287 -17.82 -0.56 -1.28
CA THR A 287 -18.40 -0.98 -2.55
C THR A 287 -18.43 0.21 -3.51
N VAL A 288 -17.86 0.02 -4.70
CA VAL A 288 -18.08 0.93 -5.83
C VAL A 288 -19.10 0.30 -6.76
N THR A 289 -20.07 1.10 -7.18
CA THR A 289 -21.03 0.73 -8.23
C THR A 289 -20.91 1.74 -9.36
N PHE A 290 -20.88 1.27 -10.61
CA PHE A 290 -20.91 2.10 -11.81
C PHE A 290 -21.45 1.26 -12.98
N ASN A 291 -22.19 1.88 -13.88
CA ASN A 291 -22.80 1.24 -15.06
C ASN A 291 -23.58 -0.05 -14.73
N GLY A 292 -24.16 -0.15 -13.53
CA GLY A 292 -24.86 -1.34 -13.02
C GLY A 292 -23.95 -2.47 -12.51
N ILE A 293 -22.64 -2.31 -12.57
CA ILE A 293 -21.63 -3.25 -12.06
C ILE A 293 -21.23 -2.82 -10.66
N SER A 294 -21.00 -3.78 -9.77
CA SER A 294 -20.51 -3.51 -8.42
C SER A 294 -19.25 -4.30 -8.13
N SER A 295 -18.33 -3.70 -7.40
CA SER A 295 -17.11 -4.33 -6.90
C SER A 295 -16.90 -3.92 -5.46
N SER A 296 -16.53 -4.87 -4.60
CA SER A 296 -16.33 -4.62 -3.17
C SER A 296 -14.93 -5.03 -2.73
N TRP A 297 -14.40 -4.28 -1.77
CA TRP A 297 -13.14 -4.60 -1.11
C TRP A 297 -13.28 -4.35 0.39
N THR A 298 -12.45 -5.01 1.18
CA THR A 298 -12.42 -4.82 2.63
C THR A 298 -11.18 -4.03 3.03
N PHE A 299 -11.29 -3.28 4.11
CA PHE A 299 -10.19 -2.59 4.75
C PHE A 299 -10.36 -2.60 6.27
N ASN A 300 -9.26 -2.52 7.01
CA ASN A 300 -9.30 -2.56 8.47
C ASN A 300 -9.31 -1.15 9.04
N VAL A 301 -10.33 -0.87 9.84
CA VAL A 301 -10.43 0.33 10.66
C VAL A 301 -9.71 0.06 12.00
N PRO A 302 -8.67 0.82 12.34
CA PRO A 302 -7.90 0.64 13.56
C PRO A 302 -8.75 0.69 14.82
N GLU A 303 -8.35 -0.06 15.84
CA GLU A 303 -8.90 0.09 17.19
C GLU A 303 -8.68 1.50 17.71
N ARG A 304 -9.75 2.07 18.26
CA ARG A 304 -9.73 3.36 18.96
C ARG A 304 -10.84 3.42 19.99
N ALA A 305 -10.66 4.33 20.93
CA ALA A 305 -11.73 4.76 21.81
C ALA A 305 -12.78 5.54 21.00
N ILE A 306 -14.05 5.21 21.14
CA ILE A 306 -15.18 5.91 20.51
C ILE A 306 -15.95 6.62 21.60
N ASP A 307 -16.06 7.93 21.50
CA ASP A 307 -16.94 8.75 22.33
C ASP A 307 -18.35 8.74 21.72
N HIS A 308 -19.36 8.35 22.52
CA HIS A 308 -20.76 8.30 22.08
C HIS A 308 -21.52 9.60 22.32
N GLY A 309 -20.87 10.63 22.90
CA GLY A 309 -21.49 11.92 23.20
C GLY A 309 -22.49 11.90 24.35
N ASP A 310 -22.65 10.76 25.02
CA ASP A 310 -23.48 10.56 26.22
C ASP A 310 -22.64 10.39 27.49
N GLY A 311 -21.33 10.67 27.40
CA GLY A 311 -20.36 10.49 28.49
C GLY A 311 -19.79 9.07 28.58
N THR A 312 -20.11 8.18 27.63
CA THR A 312 -19.50 6.86 27.53
C THR A 312 -18.45 6.81 26.42
N ILE A 313 -17.36 6.10 26.71
CA ILE A 313 -16.33 5.76 25.75
C ILE A 313 -16.26 4.23 25.64
N THR A 314 -16.23 3.71 24.41
CA THR A 314 -16.03 2.27 24.17
C THR A 314 -14.70 2.00 23.49
N TYR A 315 -14.04 0.92 23.91
CA TYR A 315 -12.87 0.35 23.26
C TYR A 315 -13.17 -1.10 22.88
N ASN A 316 -13.02 -1.45 21.60
CA ASN A 316 -13.21 -2.82 21.10
C ASN A 316 -14.49 -3.53 21.62
N GLY A 317 -15.64 -2.86 21.53
CA GLY A 317 -16.94 -3.40 21.99
C GLY A 317 -17.14 -3.48 23.52
N HIS A 318 -16.16 -3.02 24.31
CA HIS A 318 -16.25 -2.94 25.76
C HIS A 318 -16.34 -1.49 26.23
N VAL A 319 -17.20 -1.23 27.21
CA VAL A 319 -17.32 0.09 27.84
C VAL A 319 -16.09 0.30 28.73
N ALA A 320 -15.33 1.35 28.47
CA ALA A 320 -14.24 1.80 29.32
C ALA A 320 -14.71 3.07 30.04
N TRP A 321 -15.08 2.94 31.31
CA TRP A 321 -15.45 4.07 32.15
C TRP A 321 -14.23 4.66 32.89
N GLU A 322 -14.15 5.99 32.97
CA GLU A 322 -13.53 6.69 34.09
C GLU A 322 -14.37 7.93 34.41
N TRP A 323 -14.74 8.09 35.69
CA TRP A 323 -15.38 9.28 36.25
C TRP A 323 -14.45 9.87 37.30
N TRP A 324 -14.10 11.15 37.18
CA TRP A 324 -13.66 12.03 38.29
C TRP A 324 -13.82 13.49 37.80
N ASP A 325 -14.47 14.43 38.47
CA ASP A 325 -14.48 14.83 39.88
C ASP A 325 -15.87 15.39 40.27
N GLY A 326 -16.29 15.07 41.50
CA GLY A 326 -17.32 15.82 42.19
C GLY A 326 -17.37 15.54 43.69
N ILE A 327 -16.25 15.59 44.42
CA ILE A 327 -16.33 15.94 45.86
C ILE A 327 -16.53 17.46 45.92
N GLY A 328 -17.76 17.87 45.58
CA GLY A 328 -18.28 19.20 45.73
C GLY A 328 -19.66 19.09 46.36
N GLY A 329 -19.70 18.85 47.66
CA GLY A 329 -20.93 18.77 48.44
C GLY A 329 -20.66 19.08 49.90
N ALA A 330 -21.26 20.20 50.34
CA ALA A 330 -21.23 20.84 51.65
C ALA A 330 -21.29 19.93 52.89
#